data_AF-A0A847DU93-F1
#
_entry.id   AF-A0A847DU93-F1
#
_cell.length_a   1.000
_cell.length_b   1.000
_cell.length_c   1.000
_cell.angle_alpha   90.00
_cell.angle_beta   90.00
_cell.angle_gamma   90.00
#
_symmetry.space_group_name_H-M   'P 1'
#
loop_
_entity.id
_entity.type
_entity.pdbx_description
1 polymer ?
#
loop_
_entity_poly.entity_id
_entity_poly.type
_entity_poly.pdbx_seq_one_letter_code
_entity_poly.pdbx_strand_id
1 'polypeptide(L)'
;MSSKVLMYSTGTCPYCQRAEMLLQSRGVTDIEKIHIDLEPARRNEMIEKTGRRTVPQIFIGERHVGGFDDLSALDRAGELVPLLQD
;
A
#
# COMPACT_ATOMS: atom_id res chain seq x y z
N MET A 1 1.27 -11.96 -13.87
CA MET A 1 0.00 -12.34 -13.20
C MET A 1 -0.50 -11.08 -12.49
N SER A 2 -1.70 -11.00 -11.91
CA SER A 2 -2.01 -9.76 -11.13
C SER A 2 -1.28 -9.85 -9.80
N SER A 3 -0.35 -8.94 -9.54
CA SER A 3 0.40 -8.94 -8.29
C SER A 3 -0.52 -8.57 -7.12
N LYS A 4 -0.36 -9.24 -5.98
CA LYS A 4 -1.19 -9.01 -4.79
C LYS A 4 -0.85 -7.67 -4.16
N VAL A 5 -1.85 -6.83 -3.88
CA VAL A 5 -1.62 -5.53 -3.22
C VAL A 5 -2.06 -5.61 -1.77
N LEU A 6 -1.15 -5.25 -0.86
CA LEU A 6 -1.40 -5.17 0.58
C LEU A 6 -1.10 -3.75 1.07
N MET A 7 -2.01 -3.18 1.86
CA MET A 7 -1.87 -1.84 2.41
C MET A 7 -2.16 -1.84 3.92
N TYR A 8 -1.14 -1.51 4.72
CA TYR A 8 -1.36 -1.15 6.11
C TYR A 8 -1.99 0.24 6.16
N SER A 9 -3.14 0.33 6.82
CA SER A 9 -3.98 1.53 6.87
C SER A 9 -4.58 1.73 8.27
N THR A 10 -5.18 2.88 8.48
CA THR A 10 -6.04 3.15 9.63
C THR A 10 -7.40 3.65 9.15
N GLY A 11 -8.45 3.48 9.96
CA GLY A 11 -9.82 3.83 9.57
C GLY A 11 -10.04 5.31 9.25
N THR A 12 -9.20 6.20 9.76
CA THR A 12 -9.34 7.66 9.60
C THR A 12 -8.26 8.32 8.73
N CYS A 13 -7.41 7.56 8.06
CA CYS A 13 -6.29 8.14 7.30
C CYS A 13 -6.69 8.56 5.87
N PRO A 14 -6.64 9.87 5.54
CA PRO A 14 -6.96 10.35 4.19
C PRO A 14 -5.96 9.88 3.14
N TYR A 15 -4.68 9.70 3.51
CA TYR A 15 -3.65 9.21 2.58
C TYR A 15 -3.87 7.74 2.19
N CYS A 16 -4.44 6.92 3.08
CA CYS A 16 -4.79 5.53 2.76
C CYS A 16 -5.91 5.48 1.70
N GLN A 17 -6.94 6.32 1.86
CA GLN A 17 -8.02 6.42 0.86
C GLN A 17 -7.49 6.89 -0.50
N ARG A 18 -6.58 7.88 -0.52
CA ARG A 18 -5.96 8.34 -1.77
C ARG A 18 -5.10 7.27 -2.44
N ALA A 19 -4.37 6.48 -1.66
CA ALA A 19 -3.60 5.34 -2.18
C ALA A 19 -4.51 4.28 -2.80
N GLU A 20 -5.59 3.93 -2.11
CA GLU A 20 -6.61 2.99 -2.60
C GLU A 20 -7.22 3.46 -3.91
N MET A 21 -7.66 4.72 -3.98
CA MET A 21 -8.21 5.30 -5.21
C MET A 21 -7.20 5.29 -6.37
N LEU A 22 -5.93 5.58 -6.09
CA LEU A 22 -4.88 5.54 -7.11
C LEU A 22 -4.72 4.13 -7.66
N LEU A 23 -4.61 3.11 -6.79
CA LEU A 23 -4.49 1.71 -7.20
C LEU A 23 -5.72 1.25 -8.00
N GLN A 24 -6.92 1.59 -7.54
CA GLN A 24 -8.18 1.29 -8.26
C GLN A 24 -8.22 1.96 -9.63
N SER A 25 -7.77 3.20 -9.75
CA SER A 25 -7.71 3.90 -11.04
C SER A 25 -6.77 3.23 -12.04
N ARG A 26 -5.80 2.45 -11.55
CA ARG A 26 -4.87 1.66 -12.38
C ARG A 26 -5.32 0.22 -12.62
N GLY A 27 -6.53 -0.12 -12.19
CA GLY A 27 -7.16 -1.42 -12.46
C GLY A 27 -6.99 -2.45 -11.35
N VAL A 28 -6.45 -2.08 -10.19
CA VAL A 28 -6.37 -2.99 -9.03
C VAL A 28 -7.75 -3.12 -8.41
N THR A 29 -8.33 -4.32 -8.48
CA THR A 29 -9.66 -4.61 -7.91
C THR A 29 -9.60 -5.22 -6.52
N ASP A 30 -8.49 -5.85 -6.16
CA ASP A 30 -8.30 -6.53 -4.87
C ASP A 30 -7.14 -5.91 -4.10
N ILE A 31 -7.45 -5.21 -3.01
CA ILE A 31 -6.50 -4.53 -2.13
C ILE A 31 -6.74 -5.04 -0.73
N GLU A 32 -5.79 -5.81 -0.20
CA GLU A 32 -5.83 -6.28 1.18
C GLU A 32 -5.48 -5.14 2.13
N LYS A 33 -6.46 -4.67 2.93
CA LYS A 33 -6.25 -3.60 3.90
C LYS A 33 -6.08 -4.17 5.30
N ILE A 34 -4.93 -3.89 5.91
CA ILE A 34 -4.67 -4.25 7.31
C ILE A 34 -4.85 -3.01 8.18
N HIS A 35 -5.81 -3.06 9.09
CA HIS A 35 -6.16 -1.96 9.98
C HIS A 35 -5.32 -2.01 11.27
N ILE A 36 -4.20 -1.28 11.27
CA ILE A 36 -3.25 -1.28 12.40
C ILE A 36 -3.78 -0.56 13.65
N ASP A 37 -4.85 0.22 13.50
CA ASP A 37 -5.58 0.90 14.57
C ASP A 37 -6.47 -0.04 15.37
N LEU A 38 -6.98 -1.10 14.74
CA LEU A 38 -7.79 -2.12 15.40
C LEU A 38 -6.94 -3.24 15.99
N GLU A 39 -5.77 -3.51 15.39
CA GLU A 39 -4.89 -4.60 15.78
C GLU A 39 -3.46 -4.12 16.09
N PRO A 40 -3.12 -3.85 17.36
CA PRO A 40 -1.78 -3.39 17.76
C PRO A 40 -0.64 -4.34 17.34
N ALA A 41 -0.92 -5.64 17.25
CA ALA A 41 0.06 -6.62 16.76
C ALA A 41 0.45 -6.38 15.30
N ARG A 42 -0.52 -6.01 14.44
CA ARG A 42 -0.27 -5.69 13.02
C ARG A 42 0.56 -4.43 12.85
N ARG A 43 0.46 -3.49 13.79
CA ARG A 43 1.34 -2.32 13.83
C ARG A 43 2.80 -2.70 14.03
N ASN A 44 3.09 -3.63 14.94
CA ASN A 44 4.45 -4.09 15.18
C ASN A 44 4.99 -4.85 13.97
N GLU A 45 4.18 -5.73 13.37
CA GLU A 45 4.49 -6.43 12.13
C GLU A 45 4.84 -5.44 10.99
N MET A 46 4.03 -4.38 10.82
CA MET A 46 4.30 -3.32 9.84
C MET A 46 5.65 -2.65 10.09
N ILE A 47 5.95 -2.30 11.35
CA ILE A 47 7.22 -1.65 11.71
C ILE A 47 8.40 -2.57 11.46
N GLU A 48 8.29 -3.85 11.80
CA GLU A 48 9.35 -4.84 11.56
C GLU A 48 9.59 -5.03 10.07
N LYS A 49 8.54 -5.10 9.26
CA LYS A 49 8.64 -5.29 7.80
C LYS A 49 9.14 -4.04 7.05
N THR A 50 8.73 -2.85 7.47
CA THR A 50 8.94 -1.61 6.70
C THR A 50 10.00 -0.70 7.32
N GLY A 51 10.34 -0.88 8.59
CA GLY A 51 11.10 0.08 9.38
C GLY A 51 10.35 1.41 9.63
N ARG A 52 9.12 1.56 9.14
CA ARG A 52 8.33 2.80 9.18
C ARG A 52 7.19 2.67 10.18
N ARG A 53 6.85 3.78 10.82
CA ARG A 53 5.75 3.87 11.82
C ARG A 53 4.50 4.55 11.28
N THR A 54 4.57 5.11 10.08
CA THR A 54 3.53 5.91 9.44
C THR A 54 2.69 5.06 8.51
N VAL A 55 1.42 5.43 8.33
CA VAL A 55 0.53 4.85 7.31
C VAL A 55 0.26 5.87 6.19
N PRO A 56 -0.06 5.44 4.96
CA PRO A 56 -0.11 4.04 4.51
C PRO A 56 1.27 3.41 4.38
N GLN A 57 1.35 2.07 4.47
CA GLN A 57 2.50 1.28 3.98
C GLN A 57 1.99 0.26 2.98
N ILE A 58 2.44 0.38 1.73
CA ILE A 58 1.94 -0.39 0.59
C ILE A 58 2.97 -1.40 0.13
N PHE A 59 2.51 -2.61 -0.12
CA PHE A 59 3.24 -3.73 -0.68
C PHE A 59 2.56 -4.19 -1.96
N ILE A 60 3.35 -4.49 -2.99
CA ILE A 60 2.90 -5.09 -4.24
C ILE A 60 3.71 -6.36 -4.44
N GLY A 61 3.06 -7.51 -4.36
CA GLY A 61 3.71 -8.80 -4.20
C GLY A 61 4.60 -8.80 -2.95
N GLU A 62 5.89 -9.07 -3.13
CA GLU A 62 6.90 -9.03 -2.07
C GLU A 62 7.59 -7.66 -1.94
N ARG A 63 7.34 -6.74 -2.88
CA ARG A 63 8.01 -5.44 -2.92
C ARG A 63 7.32 -4.44 -1.99
N HIS A 64 8.08 -3.90 -1.05
CA HIS A 64 7.67 -2.72 -0.28
C HIS A 64 7.77 -1.47 -1.15
N VAL A 65 6.64 -0.83 -1.43
CA VAL A 65 6.57 0.42 -2.20
C VAL A 65 6.82 1.63 -1.29
N GLY A 66 6.25 1.61 -0.08
CA GLY A 66 6.34 2.72 0.87
C GLY A 66 4.99 3.38 1.13
N GLY A 67 5.00 4.70 1.28
CA GLY A 67 3.81 5.51 1.55
C GLY A 67 3.04 5.93 0.30
N PHE A 68 2.08 6.84 0.49
CA PHE A 68 1.30 7.40 -0.62
C PHE A 68 2.19 8.19 -1.59
N ASP A 69 3.16 8.96 -1.09
CA ASP A 69 4.07 9.75 -1.93
C ASP A 69 4.95 8.85 -2.79
N ASP A 70 5.48 7.76 -2.20
CA ASP A 70 6.28 6.76 -2.92
C ASP A 70 5.44 6.09 -4.02
N LEU A 71 4.20 5.68 -3.70
CA LEU A 71 3.26 5.12 -4.68
C LEU A 71 2.95 6.12 -5.80
N SER A 72 2.65 7.37 -5.46
CA SER A 72 2.32 8.40 -6.45
C SER A 72 3.52 8.75 -7.33
N ALA A 73 4.73 8.74 -6.79
CA ALA A 73 5.95 8.93 -7.56
C ALA A 73 6.16 7.78 -8.56
N LEU A 74 5.99 6.53 -8.11
CA LEU A 74 6.11 5.33 -8.95
C LEU A 74 5.08 5.34 -10.09
N ASP A 75 3.85 5.76 -9.79
CA ASP A 75 2.79 5.91 -10.77
C ASP A 75 3.09 6.97 -11.83
N ARG A 76 3.60 8.14 -11.40
CA ARG A 76 4.03 9.21 -12.30
C ARG A 76 5.23 8.82 -13.16
N ALA A 77 6.11 7.96 -12.64
CA ALA A 77 7.22 7.39 -13.40
C ALA A 77 6.76 6.35 -14.44
N GLY A 78 5.49 5.90 -14.40
CA GLY A 78 4.97 4.86 -15.27
C GLY A 78 5.38 3.44 -14.86
N GLU A 79 5.99 3.28 -13.68
CA GLU A 79 6.50 2.00 -13.18
C GLU A 79 5.47 1.22 -12.37
N LEU A 80 4.39 1.86 -11.92
CA LEU A 80 3.35 1.21 -11.11
C LEU A 80 2.60 0.12 -11.88
N VAL A 81 2.16 0.40 -13.12
CA VAL A 81 1.38 -0.57 -13.91
C VAL A 81 2.19 -1.83 -14.24
N PRO A 82 3.45 -1.73 -14.72
CA PRO A 82 4.30 -2.92 -14.89
C PRO A 82 4.43 -3.73 -13.60
N LEU A 83 4.63 -3.07 -12.46
CA LEU A 83 4.79 -3.73 -11.17
C LEU A 83 3.52 -4.47 -10.71
N LEU A 84 2.34 -4.06 -11.16
CA LEU A 84 1.07 -4.71 -10.85
C LEU A 84 0.78 -5.93 -11.75
N GLN A 85 1.54 -6.08 -12.85
CA GLN A 85 1.33 -7.11 -13.87
C GLN A 85 2.38 -8.23 -13.85
N ASP A 86 3.41 -8.09 -13.01
CA ASP A 86 4.41 -9.12 -12.71
C ASP A 86 3.74 -10.32 -11.99
#